data_AF-A0AAU6BSQ0-F1
#
_entry.id   AF-A0AAU6BSQ0-F1
#
_cell.length_a   1.000
_cell.length_b   1.000
_cell.length_c   1.000
_cell.angle_alpha   90.00
_cell.angle_beta   90.00
_cell.angle_gamma   90.00
#
_symmetry.space_group_name_H-M   'P 1'
#
loop_
_entity.id
_entity.type
_entity.pdbx_description
1 polymer ?
#
loop_
_entity_poly.entity_id
_entity_poly.type
_entity_poly.pdbx_seq_one_letter_code
_entity_poly.pdbx_strand_id
1 'polypeptide(L)'
;MSGGTDAELAVMSVRALGDRGLPRDVIDVYAARHLYSAVELEQLGLRDGGADFDLFGLRDRLESVVWVSDEEFTAHGLDAREIAELRRWALEWESDLGLRLAEEYADEPDPDECQVAAPQRELDARRQGRTRHGTDGA
;
A
#
# COMPACT_ATOMS: atom_id res chain seq x y z
N MET A 1 3.87 -3.19 -34.31
CA MET A 1 3.82 -4.02 -33.08
C MET A 1 4.87 -3.51 -32.09
N SER A 2 4.79 -2.25 -31.65
CA SER A 2 5.79 -1.66 -30.73
C SER A 2 5.41 -1.76 -29.25
N GLY A 3 4.14 -2.00 -28.93
CA GLY A 3 3.66 -2.00 -27.54
C GLY A 3 4.12 -3.17 -26.66
N GLY A 4 4.73 -4.21 -27.24
CA GLY A 4 5.25 -5.35 -26.45
C GLY A 4 6.47 -4.96 -25.63
N THR A 5 7.41 -4.21 -26.22
CA THR A 5 8.66 -3.80 -25.55
C THR A 5 8.42 -2.65 -24.57
N ASP A 6 7.48 -1.74 -24.89
CA ASP A 6 7.15 -0.61 -24.00
C ASP A 6 6.53 -1.10 -22.68
N ALA A 7 5.73 -2.16 -22.71
CA ALA A 7 5.16 -2.78 -21.51
C ALA A 7 6.23 -3.51 -20.67
N GLU A 8 7.12 -4.27 -21.31
CA GLU A 8 8.23 -4.94 -20.60
C GLU A 8 9.17 -3.95 -19.91
N LEU A 9 9.50 -2.84 -20.58
CA LEU A 9 10.29 -1.77 -20.00
C LEU A 9 9.57 -1.14 -18.80
N ALA A 10 8.28 -0.83 -18.93
CA ALA A 10 7.49 -0.26 -17.83
C ALA A 10 7.45 -1.19 -16.60
N VAL A 11 7.27 -2.50 -16.81
CA VAL A 11 7.33 -3.51 -15.73
C VAL A 11 8.68 -3.47 -15.02
N MET A 12 9.78 -3.48 -15.78
CA MET A 12 11.12 -3.47 -15.20
C MET A 12 11.40 -2.18 -14.43
N SER A 13 10.99 -1.03 -14.97
CA SER A 13 11.21 0.28 -14.35
C SER A 13 10.39 0.46 -13.06
N VAL A 14 9.12 0.03 -13.02
CA VAL A 14 8.30 0.10 -11.81
C VAL A 14 8.87 -0.79 -10.71
N ARG A 15 9.31 -2.00 -11.06
CA ARG A 15 9.94 -2.92 -10.10
C ARG A 15 11.26 -2.37 -9.56
N ALA A 16 12.09 -1.82 -10.45
CA ALA A 16 13.31 -1.13 -10.06
C ALA A 16 13.06 0.05 -9.11
N LEU A 17 12.00 0.83 -9.38
CA LEU A 17 11.59 1.93 -8.52
C LEU A 17 11.23 1.43 -7.11
N GLY A 18 10.42 0.37 -6.99
CA GLY A 18 10.07 -0.22 -5.69
C GLY A 18 11.27 -0.82 -4.94
N ASP A 19 12.19 -1.47 -5.64
CA ASP A 19 13.35 -2.15 -5.04
C ASP A 19 14.46 -1.18 -4.57
N ARG A 20 14.89 -0.24 -5.44
CA ARG A 20 16.08 0.61 -5.20
C ARG A 20 15.79 2.11 -5.21
N GLY A 21 14.74 2.57 -5.88
CA GLY A 21 14.31 3.97 -5.85
C GLY A 21 15.34 4.99 -6.32
N LEU A 22 16.20 4.64 -7.29
CA LEU A 22 17.20 5.58 -7.79
C LEU A 22 16.54 6.68 -8.66
N PRO A 23 17.17 7.86 -8.79
CA PRO A 23 16.63 8.95 -9.62
C PRO A 23 16.26 8.51 -11.04
N ARG A 24 17.11 7.66 -11.66
CA ARG A 24 16.84 7.08 -12.98
C ARG A 24 15.58 6.22 -13.03
N ASP A 25 15.31 5.44 -11.99
CA ASP A 25 14.13 4.56 -11.96
C ASP A 25 12.86 5.40 -11.92
N VAL A 26 12.86 6.48 -11.12
CA VAL A 26 11.75 7.44 -11.07
C VAL A 26 11.54 8.10 -12.45
N ILE A 27 12.63 8.51 -13.12
CA ILE A 27 12.58 9.12 -14.46
C ILE A 27 12.00 8.14 -15.50
N ASP A 28 12.47 6.89 -15.49
CA ASP A 28 12.02 5.88 -16.46
C ASP A 28 10.52 5.59 -16.29
N VAL A 29 10.02 5.51 -15.05
CA VAL A 29 8.58 5.37 -14.77
C VAL A 29 7.81 6.65 -15.10
N TYR A 30 8.36 7.83 -14.80
CA TYR A 30 7.76 9.11 -15.15
C TYR A 30 7.59 9.26 -16.66
N ALA A 31 8.54 8.80 -17.47
CA ALA A 31 8.41 8.79 -18.92
C ALA A 31 7.27 7.88 -19.42
N ALA A 32 7.01 6.77 -18.71
CA ALA A 32 5.94 5.84 -19.03
C ALA A 32 4.53 6.37 -18.70
N ARG A 33 4.40 7.47 -17.95
CA ARG A 33 3.09 8.07 -17.56
C ARG A 33 2.21 8.48 -18.74
N HIS A 34 2.79 8.65 -19.93
CA HIS A 34 2.04 8.97 -21.15
C HIS A 34 1.35 7.74 -21.77
N LEU A 35 1.77 6.55 -21.37
CA LEU A 35 1.27 5.27 -21.88
C LEU A 35 0.40 4.55 -20.86
N TYR A 36 0.67 4.74 -19.57
CA TYR A 36 0.02 4.04 -18.48
C TYR A 36 -0.36 5.01 -17.36
N SER A 37 -1.53 4.81 -16.78
CA SER A 37 -1.94 5.42 -15.51
C SER A 37 -1.14 4.86 -14.33
N ALA A 38 -1.16 5.57 -13.19
CA ALA A 38 -0.56 5.12 -11.95
C ALA A 38 -1.02 3.70 -11.54
N VAL A 39 -2.33 3.45 -11.60
CA VAL A 39 -2.91 2.14 -11.31
C VAL A 39 -2.42 1.07 -12.29
N GLU A 40 -2.31 1.37 -13.58
CA GLU A 40 -1.76 0.42 -14.54
C GLU A 40 -0.28 0.10 -14.27
N LEU A 41 0.52 1.10 -13.87
CA LEU A 41 1.92 0.90 -13.47
C LEU A 41 2.03 0.00 -12.23
N GLU A 42 1.16 0.18 -11.23
CA GLU A 42 1.06 -0.72 -10.06
C GLU A 42 0.79 -2.16 -10.50
N GLN A 43 -0.23 -2.36 -11.34
CA GLN A 43 -0.61 -3.68 -11.84
C GLN A 43 0.52 -4.31 -12.67
N LEU A 44 1.27 -3.51 -13.44
CA LEU A 44 2.46 -3.97 -14.17
C LEU A 44 3.57 -4.44 -13.22
N GLY A 45 3.82 -3.71 -12.13
CA GLY A 45 4.81 -4.11 -11.12
C GLY A 45 4.44 -5.44 -10.42
N LEU A 46 3.15 -5.61 -10.13
CA LEU A 46 2.59 -6.80 -9.47
C LEU A 46 2.52 -8.06 -10.36
N ARG A 47 2.61 -7.91 -11.70
CA ARG A 47 2.63 -9.08 -12.62
C ARG A 47 3.80 -9.99 -12.28
N ASP A 48 3.61 -11.30 -12.38
CA ASP A 48 4.64 -12.33 -12.23
C ASP A 48 5.35 -12.42 -10.85
N GLY A 49 4.78 -11.81 -9.80
CA GLY A 49 4.87 -12.28 -8.40
C GLY A 49 6.24 -12.67 -7.85
N GLY A 50 7.31 -11.92 -8.16
CA GLY A 50 8.54 -12.02 -7.39
C GLY A 50 8.33 -11.41 -6.00
N ALA A 51 8.83 -12.04 -4.94
CA ALA A 51 8.55 -11.67 -3.55
C ALA A 51 9.06 -10.27 -3.12
N ASP A 52 9.76 -9.54 -4.00
CA ASP A 52 10.49 -8.33 -3.65
C ASP A 52 9.73 -7.03 -3.99
N PHE A 53 8.61 -7.11 -4.73
CA PHE A 53 7.81 -5.93 -5.09
C PHE A 53 6.46 -5.92 -4.37
N ASP A 54 6.20 -4.86 -3.62
CA ASP A 54 4.93 -4.59 -2.97
C ASP A 54 4.57 -3.09 -3.03
N LEU A 55 3.29 -2.78 -2.80
CA LEU A 55 2.78 -1.41 -2.91
C LEU A 55 3.22 -0.50 -1.76
N PHE A 56 3.53 -1.04 -0.57
CA PHE A 56 4.06 -0.26 0.55
C PHE A 56 5.48 0.20 0.24
N GLY A 57 6.33 -0.71 -0.20
CA GLY A 57 7.68 -0.41 -0.66
C GLY A 57 7.67 0.62 -1.79
N LEU A 58 6.80 0.47 -2.79
CA LEU A 58 6.64 1.48 -3.84
C LEU A 58 6.27 2.85 -3.28
N ARG A 59 5.28 2.92 -2.38
CA ARG A 59 4.84 4.17 -1.74
C ARG A 59 5.99 4.85 -1.00
N ASP A 60 6.74 4.11 -0.19
CA ASP A 60 7.89 4.65 0.56
C ASP A 60 8.96 5.21 -0.40
N ARG A 61 9.18 4.56 -1.57
CA ARG A 61 10.11 5.08 -2.57
C ARG A 61 9.58 6.33 -3.26
N LEU A 62 8.29 6.42 -3.55
CA LEU A 62 7.67 7.63 -4.09
C LEU A 62 7.76 8.80 -3.10
N GLU A 63 7.52 8.55 -1.81
CA GLU A 63 7.72 9.55 -0.75
C GLU A 63 9.16 10.06 -0.73
N SER A 64 10.14 9.19 -0.98
CA SER A 64 11.55 9.58 -0.97
C SER A 64 11.95 10.55 -2.10
N VAL A 65 11.17 10.62 -3.19
CA VAL A 65 11.49 11.40 -4.41
C VAL A 65 11.66 12.89 -4.11
N VAL A 66 10.93 13.44 -3.14
CA VAL A 66 11.03 14.87 -2.79
C VAL A 66 12.35 15.23 -2.09
N TRP A 67 13.11 14.24 -1.62
CA TRP A 67 14.41 14.45 -0.95
C TRP A 67 15.62 14.31 -1.87
N VAL A 68 15.44 13.71 -3.06
CA VAL A 68 16.49 13.64 -4.09
C VAL A 68 16.87 15.07 -4.50
N SER A 69 18.15 15.37 -4.73
CA SER A 69 18.59 16.72 -5.10
C SER A 69 18.26 17.07 -6.56
N ASP A 70 18.15 18.36 -6.87
CA ASP A 70 17.97 18.81 -8.26
C ASP A 70 19.21 18.47 -9.10
N GLU A 71 20.41 18.50 -8.50
CA GLU A 71 21.66 18.10 -9.15
C GLU A 71 21.64 16.63 -9.62
N GLU A 72 21.06 15.73 -8.82
CA GLU A 72 20.93 14.32 -9.19
C GLU A 72 19.99 14.13 -10.39
N PHE A 73 18.87 14.85 -10.45
CA PHE A 73 17.97 14.78 -11.61
C PHE A 73 18.54 15.48 -12.85
N THR A 74 19.20 16.62 -12.69
CA THR A 74 19.85 17.33 -13.80
C THR A 74 21.03 16.54 -14.38
N ALA A 75 21.71 15.70 -13.60
CA ALA A 75 22.70 14.75 -14.10
C ALA A 75 22.11 13.72 -15.08
N HIS A 76 20.80 13.50 -15.03
CA HIS A 76 20.03 12.69 -15.98
C HIS A 76 19.40 13.50 -17.11
N GLY A 77 19.63 14.81 -17.17
CA GLY A 77 19.23 15.69 -18.26
C GLY A 77 17.87 16.38 -18.08
N LEU A 78 17.23 16.26 -16.91
CA LEU A 78 15.99 16.98 -16.63
C LEU A 78 16.27 18.46 -16.36
N ASP A 79 15.40 19.33 -16.85
CA ASP A 79 15.39 20.74 -16.46
C ASP A 79 14.60 20.97 -15.15
N ALA A 80 14.72 22.17 -14.56
CA ALA A 80 14.06 22.51 -13.30
C ALA A 80 12.52 22.41 -13.35
N ARG A 81 11.91 22.66 -14.51
CA ARG A 81 10.47 22.52 -14.69
C ARG A 81 10.07 21.05 -14.75
N GLU A 82 10.82 20.24 -15.49
CA GLU A 82 10.61 18.78 -15.56
C GLU A 82 10.79 18.12 -14.20
N ILE A 83 11.77 18.55 -13.40
CA ILE A 83 11.96 18.11 -12.02
C ILE A 83 10.73 18.45 -11.16
N ALA A 84 10.23 19.68 -11.24
CA ALA A 84 9.05 20.09 -10.49
C ALA A 84 7.80 19.29 -10.89
N GLU A 85 7.60 19.02 -12.18
CA GLU A 85 6.50 18.20 -12.68
C GLU A 85 6.63 16.74 -12.23
N LEU A 86 7.85 16.17 -12.27
CA LEU A 86 8.14 14.81 -11.82
C LEU A 86 7.85 14.66 -10.32
N ARG A 87 8.32 15.59 -9.48
CA ARG A 87 8.07 15.54 -8.03
C ARG A 87 6.59 15.67 -7.71
N ARG A 88 5.87 16.55 -8.41
CA ARG A 88 4.44 16.71 -8.25
C ARG A 88 3.70 15.42 -8.61
N TRP A 89 4.04 14.81 -9.74
CA TRP A 89 3.45 13.54 -10.17
C TRP A 89 3.72 12.42 -9.16
N ALA A 90 4.95 12.31 -8.64
CA ALA A 90 5.30 11.31 -7.63
C ALA A 90 4.52 11.52 -6.33
N LEU A 91 4.34 12.76 -5.88
CA LEU A 91 3.55 13.09 -4.69
C LEU A 91 2.06 12.78 -4.87
N GLU A 92 1.49 13.13 -6.03
CA GLU A 92 0.08 12.84 -6.33
C GLU A 92 -0.16 11.32 -6.33
N TRP A 93 0.78 10.53 -6.87
CA TRP A 93 0.71 9.07 -6.83
C TRP A 93 0.90 8.50 -5.42
N GLU A 94 1.92 8.94 -4.68
CA GLU A 94 2.15 8.52 -3.28
C GLU A 94 0.91 8.75 -2.43
N SER A 95 0.29 9.92 -2.54
CA SER A 95 -0.86 10.28 -1.71
C SER A 95 -2.12 9.50 -2.06
N ASP A 96 -2.38 9.25 -3.34
CA ASP A 96 -3.49 8.40 -3.79
C ASP A 96 -3.29 6.95 -3.32
N LEU A 97 -2.07 6.41 -3.49
CA LEU A 97 -1.73 5.07 -3.06
C LEU A 97 -1.80 4.93 -1.53
N GLY A 98 -1.30 5.93 -0.80
CA GLY A 98 -1.36 5.98 0.66
C GLY A 98 -2.78 5.98 1.21
N LEU A 99 -3.70 6.70 0.55
CA LEU A 99 -5.11 6.69 0.92
C LEU A 99 -5.73 5.29 0.72
N ARG A 100 -5.50 4.68 -0.45
CA ARG A 100 -6.03 3.34 -0.76
C ARG A 100 -5.49 2.27 0.18
N LEU A 101 -4.19 2.30 0.48
CA LEU A 101 -3.58 1.35 1.42
C LEU A 101 -4.09 1.54 2.85
N ALA A 102 -4.38 2.78 3.27
CA ALA A 102 -4.96 3.04 4.59
C ALA A 102 -6.43 2.56 4.69
N GLU A 103 -7.21 2.71 3.62
CA GLU A 103 -8.58 2.19 3.55
C GLU A 103 -8.61 0.65 3.66
N GLU A 104 -7.71 -0.04 2.97
CA GLU A 104 -7.61 -1.51 3.02
C GLU A 104 -7.35 -2.03 4.44
N TYR A 105 -6.51 -1.34 5.24
CA TYR A 105 -6.28 -1.69 6.64
C TYR A 105 -7.44 -1.35 7.59
N ALA A 106 -8.25 -0.34 7.27
CA ALA A 106 -9.38 0.05 8.12
C ALA A 106 -10.58 -0.90 8.02
N ASP A 107 -10.71 -1.62 6.89
CA ASP A 107 -11.73 -2.64 6.68
C ASP A 107 -11.39 -3.98 7.36
N GLU A 108 -10.16 -4.18 7.85
CA GLU A 108 -9.82 -5.30 8.72
C GLU A 108 -10.37 -5.01 10.14
N PRO A 109 -11.37 -5.76 10.64
CA PRO A 109 -11.94 -5.50 11.95
C PRO A 109 -10.87 -5.63 13.03
N ASP A 110 -10.78 -4.63 13.92
CA ASP A 110 -9.92 -4.70 15.09
C ASP A 110 -10.24 -5.98 15.87
N PRO A 111 -9.26 -6.88 16.11
CA PRO A 111 -9.51 -8.10 16.88
C PRO A 111 -10.08 -7.82 18.28
N ASP A 112 -9.86 -6.61 18.83
CA ASP A 112 -10.42 -6.19 20.12
C ASP A 112 -11.88 -5.69 20.03
N GLU A 113 -12.38 -5.29 18.85
CA GLU A 113 -13.81 -4.93 18.67
C GLU A 113 -14.72 -6.18 18.67
N CYS A 114 -14.19 -7.36 18.38
CA CYS A 114 -14.93 -8.63 18.46
C CYS A 114 -15.25 -9.04 19.93
N GLN A 115 -14.64 -8.39 20.92
CA GLN A 115 -14.84 -8.69 22.34
C GLN A 115 -16.01 -7.91 22.99
N VAL A 116 -16.53 -6.85 22.36
CA VAL A 116 -17.54 -5.94 22.96
C VAL A 116 -19.00 -6.20 22.53
N ALA A 117 -19.26 -7.17 21.65
CA ALA A 117 -20.61 -7.46 21.16
C ALA A 117 -21.13 -8.87 21.54
N ALA A 118 -21.02 -9.25 22.83
CA ALA A 118 -21.85 -10.32 23.38
C ALA A 118 -22.76 -9.74 24.48
N PRO A 119 -24.10 -9.74 24.32
CA PRO A 119 -24.97 -9.29 25.40
C PRO A 119 -24.82 -10.26 26.58
N GLN A 120 -24.47 -9.74 27.78
CA GLN A 120 -24.31 -10.45 29.06
C GLN A 120 -25.58 -11.19 29.58
N ARG A 121 -26.49 -11.68 28.73
CA ARG A 121 -27.73 -12.33 29.19
C ARG A 121 -27.61 -13.79 29.61
N GLU A 122 -26.42 -14.39 29.54
CA GLU A 122 -26.24 -15.82 29.84
C GLU A 122 -25.16 -16.09 30.91
N LEU A 123 -24.99 -15.24 31.94
CA LEU A 123 -24.17 -15.60 33.10
C LEU A 123 -24.92 -15.64 34.45
N ASP A 124 -26.18 -15.21 34.50
CA ASP A 124 -26.99 -15.27 35.72
C ASP A 124 -27.81 -16.57 35.89
N ALA A 125 -27.98 -17.36 34.82
CA ALA A 125 -28.80 -18.58 34.86
C ALA A 125 -28.10 -19.79 35.51
N ARG A 126 -26.76 -19.84 35.53
CA ARG A 126 -26.02 -21.00 36.08
C ARG A 126 -25.62 -20.87 37.55
N ARG A 127 -25.82 -19.71 38.19
CA ARG A 127 -25.45 -19.48 39.60
C ARG A 127 -26.60 -19.71 40.60
N GLN A 128 -27.85 -19.90 40.14
CA GLN A 128 -29.01 -19.99 41.04
C GLN A 128 -29.60 -21.41 41.23
N GLY A 129 -28.92 -22.47 40.77
CA GLY A 129 -29.44 -23.86 40.86
C GLY A 129 -28.89 -24.73 41.98
N ARG A 130 -28.08 -24.20 42.92
CA ARG A 130 -27.48 -25.00 44.02
C ARG A 130 -27.80 -24.41 45.39
N THR A 131 -29.00 -24.67 45.88
CA THR A 131 -29.38 -24.86 47.30
C THR A 131 -30.85 -25.32 47.28
N ARG A 132 -31.21 -26.47 47.84
CA ARG A 132 -31.59 -26.67 49.25
C ARG A 132 -31.54 -28.19 49.51
N HIS A 133 -30.73 -28.64 50.46
CA HIS A 133 -31.05 -28.71 51.90
C HIS A 133 -31.99 -29.89 52.19
N GLY A 134 -31.46 -30.92 52.83
CA GLY A 134 -32.24 -32.00 53.42
C GLY A 134 -33.04 -31.54 54.63
N THR A 135 -34.05 -32.34 54.95
CA THR A 135 -34.94 -32.47 56.13
C THR A 135 -36.15 -33.20 55.55
N ASP A 136 -36.78 -34.24 56.06
CA ASP A 136 -36.95 -34.88 57.36
C ASP A 136 -37.62 -36.24 57.01
N GLY A 137 -37.38 -37.38 57.66
CA GLY A 137 -38.01 -37.71 58.93
C GLY A 137 -39.39 -38.39 58.75
N ALA A 138 -39.42 -39.73 58.74
CA ALA A 138 -40.45 -40.62 59.32
C ALA A 138 -40.26 -42.07 58.84
#